data_AF-A0A6B3SIW1-F1
#
_entry.id   AF-A0A6B3SIW1-F1
#
_cell.length_a   1.000
_cell.length_b   1.000
_cell.length_c   1.000
_cell.angle_alpha   90.00
_cell.angle_beta   90.00
_cell.angle_gamma   90.00
#
_symmetry.space_group_name_H-M   'P 1'
#
loop_
_entity.id
_entity.type
_entity.pdbx_description
1 polymer ?
#
loop_
_entity_poly.entity_id
_entity_poly.type
_entity_poly.pdbx_seq_one_letter_code
_entity_poly.pdbx_strand_id
1 'polypeptide(L)'
;MHHRSGKLLFIDLETTGPDPAIDLITEIGIVEVGASGVERWSSLVNPGVPIPPFIQELTGIDDAMVAGAPAFDEVAAELRQRIEGGLFIAHNARFDYGFLRQAYKRLGMTLRVDVLCTVKLSRKLFPSEIRHGLDALVERHGLLVEARHRALADADLLWQFWRKLEDAVAPEALDAAIARQLERRGLETALDPDVIEDLPDRPGIYLFRDQQGAPLYVGRASQLRARVFAHFHGDKFTQRDMQLARQAHRLDWCETAGDIGARLLEARLLRRLRPVHNAAPPNRRVAYAWRIDGADARGRPELALVSSREVDFSAAQGPLYGPFNTVGKAEMAMASLRNQSRAAMESLRIQAWPHDGPVGMVETGAQGTREDVLVIDRWRYLGALGQASEWQELLGDAEDDIVFDSDAYKLITGALAAGKLRVVPLPAPARA
;
A
#
# COMPACT_ATOMS: atom_id res chain seq x y z
N MET A 1 2.92 -33.87 -9.51
CA MET A 1 1.60 -34.49 -9.81
C MET A 1 1.02 -35.15 -8.55
N HIS A 2 0.76 -34.40 -7.46
CA HIS A 2 0.28 -34.95 -6.17
C HIS A 2 -0.86 -34.15 -5.52
N HIS A 3 -1.43 -33.14 -6.20
CA HIS A 3 -2.38 -32.22 -5.54
C HIS A 3 -3.82 -32.77 -5.38
N ARG A 4 -4.16 -33.89 -6.05
CA ARG A 4 -5.51 -34.50 -5.99
C ARG A 4 -5.66 -35.63 -4.95
N SER A 5 -4.57 -36.13 -4.39
CA SER A 5 -4.58 -37.22 -3.39
C SER A 5 -4.53 -36.72 -1.95
N GLY A 6 -4.49 -35.39 -1.76
CA GLY A 6 -4.48 -34.75 -0.45
C GLY A 6 -5.88 -34.33 -0.01
N LYS A 7 -5.99 -34.01 1.28
CA LYS A 7 -7.19 -33.45 1.90
C LYS A 7 -7.49 -32.07 1.30
N LEU A 8 -8.69 -31.86 0.76
CA LEU A 8 -9.16 -30.56 0.24
C LEU A 8 -10.10 -29.93 1.25
N LEU A 9 -9.97 -28.62 1.46
CA LEU A 9 -10.74 -27.89 2.46
C LEU A 9 -11.37 -26.68 1.80
N PHE A 10 -12.67 -26.76 1.51
CA PHE A 10 -13.43 -25.60 1.04
C PHE A 10 -13.86 -24.79 2.25
N ILE A 11 -13.37 -23.56 2.34
CA ILE A 11 -13.53 -22.72 3.53
C ILE A 11 -14.12 -21.39 3.10
N ASP A 12 -15.05 -20.91 3.91
CA ASP A 12 -15.65 -19.58 3.82
C ASP A 12 -15.88 -19.06 5.24
N LEU A 13 -15.82 -17.74 5.43
CA LEU A 13 -15.95 -17.06 6.71
C LEU A 13 -16.95 -15.91 6.65
N GLU A 14 -17.75 -15.77 7.70
CA GLU A 14 -18.47 -14.54 7.99
C GLU A 14 -17.74 -13.73 9.05
N THR A 15 -17.80 -12.40 8.96
CA THR A 15 -16.97 -11.49 9.74
C THR A 15 -17.73 -10.21 10.11
N THR A 16 -17.26 -9.49 11.13
CA THR A 16 -17.85 -8.20 11.56
C THR A 16 -17.59 -7.04 10.60
N GLY A 17 -16.80 -7.27 9.54
CA GLY A 17 -16.38 -6.26 8.57
C GLY A 17 -15.25 -6.76 7.66
N PRO A 18 -14.77 -5.96 6.71
CA PRO A 18 -13.88 -6.44 5.66
C PRO A 18 -12.38 -6.44 5.99
N ASP A 19 -11.96 -5.84 7.11
CA ASP A 19 -10.54 -5.63 7.43
C ASP A 19 -10.06 -6.60 8.53
N PRO A 20 -9.28 -7.64 8.20
CA PRO A 20 -8.84 -8.63 9.18
C PRO A 20 -8.03 -8.04 10.34
N ALA A 21 -7.40 -6.87 10.16
CA ALA A 21 -6.62 -6.24 11.23
C ALA A 21 -7.50 -5.80 12.42
N ILE A 22 -8.71 -5.32 12.13
CA ILE A 22 -9.63 -4.75 13.13
C ILE A 22 -10.90 -5.58 13.33
N ASP A 23 -11.37 -6.25 12.28
CA ASP A 23 -12.59 -7.05 12.30
C ASP A 23 -12.33 -8.48 12.81
N LEU A 24 -13.41 -9.14 13.21
CA LEU A 24 -13.42 -10.43 13.89
C LEU A 24 -14.32 -11.43 13.14
N ILE A 25 -14.02 -12.71 13.29
CA ILE A 25 -14.78 -13.81 12.67
C ILE A 25 -16.05 -14.06 13.47
N THR A 26 -17.17 -14.27 12.79
CA THR A 26 -18.49 -14.58 13.38
C THR A 26 -19.02 -15.96 13.01
N GLU A 27 -18.58 -16.52 11.87
CA GLU A 27 -18.88 -17.91 11.48
C GLU A 27 -17.74 -18.48 10.65
N ILE A 28 -17.50 -19.78 10.81
CA ILE A 28 -16.55 -20.57 10.01
C ILE A 28 -17.31 -21.72 9.38
N GLY A 29 -17.21 -21.88 8.07
CA GLY A 29 -17.77 -23.00 7.32
C GLY A 29 -16.68 -23.79 6.61
N ILE A 30 -16.69 -25.12 6.76
CA ILE A 30 -15.70 -26.01 6.15
C ILE A 30 -16.40 -27.22 5.52
N VAL A 31 -16.13 -27.43 4.23
CA VAL A 31 -16.36 -28.72 3.57
C VAL A 31 -15.02 -29.40 3.37
N GLU A 32 -14.79 -30.44 4.16
CA GLU A 32 -13.60 -31.28 4.11
C GLU A 32 -13.82 -32.45 3.17
N VAL A 33 -12.93 -32.61 2.19
CA VAL A 33 -12.94 -33.70 1.23
C VAL A 33 -11.64 -34.48 1.35
N GLY A 34 -11.75 -35.73 1.79
CA GLY A 34 -10.60 -36.61 2.01
C GLY A 34 -10.88 -38.04 1.54
N ALA A 35 -9.97 -38.96 1.86
CA ALA A 35 -10.10 -40.37 1.49
C ALA A 35 -11.33 -41.06 2.11
N SER A 36 -11.80 -40.56 3.26
CA SER A 36 -12.97 -41.06 3.99
C SER A 36 -14.30 -40.51 3.49
N GLY A 37 -14.30 -39.58 2.53
CA GLY A 37 -15.51 -38.94 1.98
C GLY A 37 -15.54 -37.43 2.22
N VAL A 38 -16.76 -36.89 2.29
CA VAL A 38 -17.03 -35.46 2.47
C VAL A 38 -17.62 -35.23 3.87
N GLU A 39 -16.94 -34.43 4.68
CA GLU A 39 -17.41 -33.98 6.00
C GLU A 39 -17.72 -32.48 5.94
N ARG A 40 -18.79 -32.07 6.63
CA ARG A 40 -19.21 -30.67 6.76
C ARG A 40 -19.11 -30.27 8.21
N TRP A 41 -18.45 -29.16 8.46
CA TRP A 41 -18.30 -28.60 9.80
C TRP A 41 -18.53 -27.11 9.75
N SER A 42 -19.23 -26.60 10.75
CA SER A 42 -19.37 -25.17 10.94
C SER A 42 -19.39 -24.81 12.42
N SER A 43 -18.99 -23.59 12.71
CA SER A 43 -19.09 -23.04 14.06
C SER A 43 -19.38 -21.55 13.98
N LEU A 44 -20.38 -21.09 14.73
CA LEU A 44 -20.49 -19.69 15.07
C LEU A 44 -19.35 -19.33 16.02
N VAL A 45 -18.86 -18.10 15.92
CA VAL A 45 -17.79 -17.58 16.76
C VAL A 45 -18.30 -16.32 17.41
N ASN A 46 -18.15 -16.22 18.74
CA ASN A 46 -18.42 -14.99 19.46
C ASN A 46 -17.26 -14.01 19.23
N PRO A 47 -17.48 -12.89 18.51
CA PRO A 47 -16.42 -11.92 18.26
C PRO A 47 -16.12 -11.06 19.50
N GLY A 48 -16.94 -11.11 20.55
CA GLY A 48 -16.77 -10.28 21.76
C GLY A 48 -17.04 -8.79 21.52
N VAL A 49 -17.54 -8.40 20.34
CA VAL A 49 -17.92 -7.04 19.96
C VAL A 49 -19.26 -7.05 19.23
N PRO A 50 -20.04 -5.96 19.27
CA PRO A 50 -21.30 -5.88 18.52
C PRO A 50 -21.09 -6.02 17.01
N ILE A 51 -21.93 -6.80 16.35
CA ILE A 51 -21.94 -6.95 14.89
C ILE A 51 -22.65 -5.74 14.26
N PRO A 52 -22.04 -5.00 13.32
CA PRO A 52 -22.70 -3.86 12.69
C PRO A 52 -24.03 -4.23 12.00
N PRO A 53 -25.10 -3.41 12.06
CA PRO A 53 -26.41 -3.76 11.51
C PRO A 53 -26.40 -4.16 10.03
N PHE A 54 -25.57 -3.52 9.21
CA PHE A 54 -25.45 -3.86 7.79
C PHE A 54 -24.82 -5.24 7.55
N ILE A 55 -23.95 -5.70 8.45
CA ILE A 55 -23.39 -7.06 8.42
C ILE A 55 -24.46 -8.06 8.85
N GLN A 56 -25.22 -7.76 9.90
CA GLN A 56 -26.34 -8.61 10.32
C GLN A 56 -27.37 -8.79 9.20
N GLU A 57 -27.67 -7.73 8.45
CA GLU A 57 -28.57 -7.81 7.28
C GLU A 57 -27.97 -8.65 6.15
N LEU A 58 -26.65 -8.56 5.92
CA LEU A 58 -25.97 -9.28 4.86
C LEU A 58 -25.83 -10.79 5.14
N THR A 59 -25.42 -11.16 6.35
CA THR A 59 -25.08 -12.54 6.72
C THR A 59 -26.22 -13.26 7.45
N GLY A 60 -27.19 -12.50 7.97
CA GLY A 60 -28.23 -13.02 8.84
C GLY A 60 -27.74 -13.45 10.22
N ILE A 61 -26.49 -13.15 10.59
CA ILE A 61 -25.92 -13.43 11.92
C ILE A 61 -26.09 -12.20 12.79
N ASP A 62 -26.92 -12.31 13.83
CA ASP A 62 -27.12 -11.25 14.83
C ASP A 62 -26.31 -11.50 16.11
N ASP A 63 -26.26 -10.49 16.98
CA ASP A 63 -25.57 -10.56 18.27
C ASP A 63 -26.13 -11.67 19.18
N ALA A 64 -27.42 -12.00 19.05
CA ALA A 64 -28.06 -13.02 19.89
C ALA A 64 -27.60 -14.45 19.50
N MET A 65 -27.37 -14.70 18.22
CA MET A 65 -26.85 -15.97 17.71
C MET A 65 -25.44 -16.25 18.22
N VAL A 66 -24.57 -15.23 18.26
CA VAL A 66 -23.16 -15.40 18.64
C VAL A 66 -22.92 -15.26 20.15
N ALA A 67 -23.86 -14.71 20.92
CA ALA A 67 -23.68 -14.48 22.36
C ALA A 67 -23.33 -15.74 23.15
N GLY A 68 -23.92 -16.89 22.78
CA GLY A 68 -23.65 -18.20 23.38
C GLY A 68 -22.64 -19.06 22.61
N ALA A 69 -22.09 -18.55 21.51
CA ALA A 69 -21.11 -19.26 20.70
C ALA A 69 -19.71 -19.22 21.35
N PRO A 70 -18.82 -20.17 21.05
CA PRO A 70 -17.45 -20.14 21.54
C PRO A 70 -16.68 -18.94 20.98
N ALA A 71 -15.73 -18.41 21.74
CA ALA A 71 -14.75 -17.46 21.23
C ALA A 71 -13.74 -18.17 20.30
N PHE A 72 -12.98 -17.39 19.53
CA PHE A 72 -12.05 -17.97 18.53
C PHE A 72 -10.97 -18.87 19.16
N ASP A 73 -10.47 -18.52 20.35
CA ASP A 73 -9.46 -19.30 21.08
C ASP A 73 -9.98 -20.68 21.52
N GLU A 74 -11.28 -20.81 21.82
CA GLU A 74 -11.92 -22.07 22.15
C GLU A 74 -12.04 -23.02 20.95
N VAL A 75 -12.24 -22.49 19.73
CA VAL A 75 -12.33 -23.29 18.50
C VAL A 75 -10.99 -23.48 17.78
N ALA A 76 -9.96 -22.69 18.12
CA ALA A 76 -8.69 -22.63 17.41
C ALA A 76 -7.96 -23.99 17.33
N ALA A 77 -8.00 -24.78 18.41
CA ALA A 77 -7.31 -26.08 18.43
C ALA A 77 -7.97 -27.11 17.49
N GLU A 78 -9.30 -27.22 17.54
CA GLU A 78 -10.06 -28.11 16.65
C GLU A 78 -9.90 -27.66 15.19
N LEU A 79 -10.05 -26.35 14.94
CA LEU A 79 -9.90 -25.78 13.62
C LEU A 79 -8.52 -26.07 13.04
N ARG A 80 -7.45 -25.93 13.84
CA ARG A 80 -6.08 -26.20 13.40
C ARG A 80 -5.91 -27.66 13.01
N GLN A 81 -6.42 -28.59 13.83
CA GLN A 81 -6.40 -30.02 13.53
C GLN A 81 -7.16 -30.34 12.24
N ARG A 82 -8.28 -29.65 11.99
CA ARG A 82 -9.06 -29.81 10.75
C ARG A 82 -8.34 -29.28 9.53
N ILE A 83 -7.63 -28.15 9.61
CA ILE A 83 -6.99 -27.56 8.42
C ILE A 83 -5.57 -28.07 8.13
N GLU A 84 -4.94 -28.73 9.10
CA GLU A 84 -3.57 -29.22 8.97
C GLU A 84 -3.43 -30.28 7.85
N GLY A 85 -2.38 -30.14 7.04
CA GLY A 85 -2.08 -31.04 5.94
C GLY A 85 -3.05 -30.99 4.75
N GLY A 86 -4.06 -30.12 4.78
CA GLY A 86 -5.01 -29.94 3.68
C GLY A 86 -4.69 -28.73 2.79
N LEU A 87 -5.21 -28.78 1.56
CA LEU A 87 -5.21 -27.64 0.64
C LEU A 87 -6.39 -26.71 1.01
N PHE A 88 -6.08 -25.50 1.47
CA PHE A 88 -7.07 -24.48 1.80
C PHE A 88 -7.64 -23.89 0.50
N ILE A 89 -8.94 -24.03 0.25
CA ILE A 89 -9.62 -23.56 -0.96
C ILE A 89 -10.73 -22.58 -0.56
N ALA A 90 -10.67 -21.35 -1.04
CA ALA A 90 -11.70 -20.35 -0.76
C ALA A 90 -11.97 -19.43 -1.95
N HIS A 91 -13.13 -18.78 -1.95
CA HIS A 91 -13.51 -17.81 -2.95
C HIS A 91 -12.97 -16.44 -2.59
N ASN A 92 -12.03 -15.92 -3.39
CA ASN A 92 -11.20 -14.79 -2.96
C ASN A 92 -10.38 -15.10 -1.68
N ALA A 93 -9.77 -16.29 -1.62
CA ALA A 93 -9.02 -16.81 -0.48
C ALA A 93 -8.03 -15.88 0.25
N ARG A 94 -7.60 -14.74 -0.33
CA ARG A 94 -6.86 -13.71 0.42
C ARG A 94 -7.66 -13.20 1.62
N PHE A 95 -8.99 -13.11 1.48
CA PHE A 95 -9.90 -12.65 2.52
C PHE A 95 -9.94 -13.64 3.67
N ASP A 96 -10.46 -14.85 3.42
CA ASP A 96 -10.67 -15.89 4.45
C ASP A 96 -9.37 -16.28 5.14
N TYR A 97 -8.34 -16.55 4.34
CA TYR A 97 -7.03 -16.89 4.88
C TYR A 97 -6.43 -15.74 5.70
N GLY A 98 -6.67 -14.49 5.29
CA GLY A 98 -6.21 -13.31 6.02
C GLY A 98 -6.84 -13.20 7.41
N PHE A 99 -8.15 -13.42 7.51
CA PHE A 99 -8.88 -13.43 8.78
C PHE A 99 -8.39 -14.54 9.71
N LEU A 100 -8.31 -15.78 9.22
CA LEU A 100 -7.81 -16.90 10.02
C LEU A 100 -6.37 -16.68 10.48
N ARG A 101 -5.49 -16.22 9.59
CA ARG A 101 -4.10 -15.94 9.94
C ARG A 101 -4.02 -14.88 11.04
N GLN A 102 -4.80 -13.80 10.94
CA GLN A 102 -4.82 -12.76 11.96
C GLN A 102 -5.41 -13.24 13.28
N ALA A 103 -6.44 -14.08 13.24
CA ALA A 103 -7.04 -14.68 14.42
C ALA A 103 -6.04 -15.61 15.16
N TYR A 104 -5.32 -16.50 14.45
CA TYR A 104 -4.23 -17.29 15.05
C TYR A 104 -3.07 -16.43 15.55
N LYS A 105 -2.72 -15.35 14.83
CA LYS A 105 -1.66 -14.42 15.25
C LYS A 105 -1.98 -13.75 16.59
N ARG A 106 -3.25 -13.39 16.83
CA ARG A 106 -3.71 -12.84 18.12
C ARG A 106 -3.51 -13.84 19.28
N LEU A 107 -3.47 -15.14 18.99
CA LEU A 107 -3.18 -16.22 19.95
C LEU A 107 -1.68 -16.56 20.04
N GLY A 108 -0.80 -15.79 19.37
CA GLY A 108 0.63 -16.08 19.31
C GLY A 108 0.98 -17.30 18.44
N MET A 109 0.09 -17.68 17.51
CA MET A 109 0.28 -18.84 16.63
C MET A 109 0.41 -18.40 15.16
N THR A 110 1.28 -19.06 14.41
CA THR A 110 1.44 -18.82 12.97
C THR A 110 0.69 -19.90 12.18
N LEU A 111 -0.27 -19.48 11.36
CA LEU A 111 -0.94 -20.37 10.41
C LEU A 111 -0.17 -20.39 9.08
N ARG A 112 0.25 -21.57 8.64
CA ARG A 112 0.89 -21.79 7.33
C ARG A 112 0.27 -23.01 6.66
N VAL A 113 -0.50 -22.78 5.60
CA VAL A 113 -1.10 -23.84 4.76
C VAL A 113 -0.97 -23.44 3.28
N ASP A 114 -1.04 -24.42 2.39
CA ASP A 114 -1.14 -24.13 0.96
C ASP A 114 -2.54 -23.60 0.65
N VAL A 115 -2.63 -22.51 -0.11
CA VAL A 115 -3.88 -21.77 -0.36
C VAL A 115 -4.17 -21.69 -1.85
N LEU A 116 -5.38 -22.11 -2.23
CA LEU A 116 -5.95 -22.03 -3.56
C LEU A 116 -7.13 -21.05 -3.56
N CYS A 117 -7.14 -20.14 -4.53
CA CYS A 117 -8.21 -19.16 -4.71
C CYS A 117 -9.04 -19.50 -5.94
N THR A 118 -10.32 -19.83 -5.76
CA THR A 118 -11.20 -20.27 -6.85
C THR A 118 -11.49 -19.18 -7.88
N VAL A 119 -11.40 -17.89 -7.51
CA VAL A 119 -11.47 -16.76 -8.46
C VAL A 119 -10.32 -16.80 -9.46
N LYS A 120 -9.08 -17.00 -8.98
CA LYS A 120 -7.89 -17.08 -9.84
C LYS A 120 -7.95 -18.34 -10.71
N LEU A 121 -8.40 -19.46 -10.13
CA LEU A 121 -8.59 -20.71 -10.85
C LEU A 121 -9.63 -20.54 -11.98
N SER A 122 -10.80 -19.96 -11.68
CA SER A 122 -11.86 -19.72 -12.66
C SER A 122 -11.39 -18.79 -13.79
N ARG A 123 -10.69 -17.69 -13.49
CA ARG A 123 -10.09 -16.80 -14.51
C ARG A 123 -9.10 -17.51 -15.42
N LYS A 124 -8.35 -18.47 -14.87
CA LYS A 124 -7.34 -19.22 -15.62
C LYS A 124 -7.99 -20.24 -16.56
N LEU A 125 -9.04 -20.91 -16.10
CA LEU A 125 -9.74 -21.96 -16.84
C LEU A 125 -10.75 -21.40 -17.86
N PHE A 126 -11.36 -20.25 -17.56
CA PHE A 126 -12.38 -19.61 -18.40
C PHE A 126 -12.01 -18.15 -18.70
N PRO A 127 -10.95 -17.89 -19.49
CA PRO A 127 -10.43 -16.55 -19.73
C PRO A 127 -11.35 -15.64 -20.56
N SER A 128 -12.34 -16.20 -21.26
CA SER A 128 -13.35 -15.45 -22.02
C SER A 128 -14.44 -14.84 -21.13
N GLU A 129 -14.50 -15.25 -19.87
CA GLU A 129 -15.54 -14.85 -18.94
C GLU A 129 -15.19 -13.53 -18.24
N ILE A 130 -16.19 -12.67 -18.07
CA ILE A 130 -15.98 -11.34 -17.48
C ILE A 130 -16.12 -11.39 -15.94
N ARG A 131 -17.11 -12.14 -15.44
CA ARG A 131 -17.43 -12.23 -14.01
C ARG A 131 -16.95 -13.56 -13.44
N HIS A 132 -16.31 -13.52 -12.27
CA HIS A 132 -15.81 -14.71 -11.56
C HIS A 132 -16.12 -14.66 -10.05
N GLY A 133 -17.04 -13.79 -9.62
CA GLY A 133 -17.57 -13.80 -8.26
C GLY A 133 -18.47 -15.02 -8.02
N LEU A 134 -18.77 -15.34 -6.77
CA LEU A 134 -19.48 -16.56 -6.41
C LEU A 134 -20.84 -16.66 -7.09
N ASP A 135 -21.61 -15.58 -7.14
CA ASP A 135 -22.91 -15.54 -7.84
C ASP A 135 -22.77 -15.81 -9.35
N ALA A 136 -21.68 -15.35 -9.96
CA ALA A 136 -21.42 -15.64 -11.37
C ALA A 136 -21.04 -17.11 -11.60
N LEU A 137 -20.37 -17.76 -10.63
CA LEU A 137 -20.11 -19.20 -10.68
C LEU A 137 -21.40 -20.00 -10.50
N VAL A 138 -22.26 -19.58 -9.56
CA VAL A 138 -23.59 -20.17 -9.35
C VAL A 138 -24.40 -20.15 -10.64
N GLU A 139 -24.54 -18.98 -11.25
CA GLU A 139 -25.28 -18.79 -12.51
C GLU A 139 -24.69 -19.62 -13.65
N ARG A 140 -23.37 -19.54 -13.86
CA ARG A 140 -22.70 -20.21 -15.00
C ARG A 140 -22.74 -21.73 -14.91
N HIS A 141 -22.52 -22.27 -13.72
CA HIS A 141 -22.33 -23.72 -13.53
C HIS A 141 -23.60 -24.42 -13.02
N GLY A 142 -24.69 -23.67 -12.81
CA GLY A 142 -25.96 -24.19 -12.30
C GLY A 142 -25.80 -24.82 -10.92
N LEU A 143 -25.13 -24.10 -10.01
CA LEU A 143 -24.91 -24.57 -8.63
C LEU A 143 -26.20 -24.41 -7.83
N LEU A 144 -26.44 -25.34 -6.89
CA LEU A 144 -27.63 -25.32 -6.05
C LEU A 144 -27.36 -24.50 -4.79
N VAL A 145 -28.10 -23.41 -4.65
CA VAL A 145 -28.02 -22.49 -3.51
C VAL A 145 -29.07 -22.88 -2.49
N GLU A 146 -28.63 -23.32 -1.30
CA GLU A 146 -29.52 -23.56 -0.16
C GLU A 146 -29.70 -22.29 0.69
N ALA A 147 -28.59 -21.62 1.00
CA ALA A 147 -28.54 -20.30 1.63
C ALA A 147 -27.30 -19.56 1.11
N ARG A 148 -27.41 -18.27 0.79
CA ARG A 148 -26.22 -17.42 0.52
C ARG A 148 -25.85 -16.67 1.80
N HIS A 149 -24.57 -16.34 1.94
CA HIS A 149 -24.05 -15.56 3.07
C HIS A 149 -24.17 -16.28 4.42
N ARG A 150 -24.06 -17.61 4.35
CA ARG A 150 -23.80 -18.49 5.48
C ARG A 150 -22.56 -19.28 5.13
N ALA A 151 -21.59 -19.27 6.03
CA ALA A 151 -20.24 -19.73 5.71
C ALA A 151 -20.23 -21.18 5.17
N LEU A 152 -20.97 -22.09 5.80
CA LEU A 152 -21.00 -23.49 5.36
C LEU A 152 -21.68 -23.67 4.00
N ALA A 153 -22.76 -22.94 3.74
CA ALA A 153 -23.49 -23.03 2.49
C ALA A 153 -22.66 -22.48 1.32
N ASP A 154 -21.92 -21.41 1.55
CA ASP A 154 -21.00 -20.84 0.56
C ASP A 154 -19.79 -21.75 0.31
N ALA A 155 -19.23 -22.38 1.36
CA ALA A 155 -18.21 -23.41 1.22
C ALA A 155 -18.71 -24.62 0.40
N ASP A 156 -19.97 -25.04 0.59
CA ASP A 156 -20.62 -26.08 -0.22
C ASP A 156 -20.77 -25.69 -1.69
N LEU A 157 -21.06 -24.42 -2.00
CA LEU A 157 -21.05 -23.93 -3.38
C LEU A 157 -19.68 -24.07 -4.02
N LEU A 158 -18.59 -23.85 -3.27
CA LEU A 158 -17.23 -24.05 -3.78
C LEU A 158 -16.94 -25.53 -4.05
N TRP A 159 -17.41 -26.43 -3.19
CA TRP A 159 -17.32 -27.86 -3.43
C TRP A 159 -18.12 -28.28 -4.68
N GLN A 160 -19.35 -27.79 -4.84
CA GLN A 160 -20.14 -28.03 -6.04
C GLN A 160 -19.43 -27.51 -7.30
N PHE A 161 -18.87 -26.30 -7.24
CA PHE A 161 -18.09 -25.73 -8.32
C PHE A 161 -16.87 -26.61 -8.65
N TRP A 162 -16.16 -27.09 -7.64
CA TRP A 162 -15.01 -27.99 -7.83
C TRP A 162 -15.39 -29.25 -8.61
N ARG A 163 -16.49 -29.91 -8.21
CA ARG A 163 -17.01 -31.09 -8.94
C ARG A 163 -17.34 -30.76 -10.39
N LYS A 164 -17.95 -29.60 -10.65
CA LYS A 164 -18.22 -29.13 -12.02
C LYS A 164 -16.94 -28.92 -12.82
N LEU A 165 -15.85 -28.47 -12.20
CA LEU A 165 -14.55 -28.36 -12.88
C LEU A 165 -14.00 -29.73 -13.24
N GLU A 166 -14.12 -30.72 -12.35
CA GLU A 166 -13.67 -32.10 -12.62
C GLU A 166 -14.42 -32.74 -13.79
N ASP A 167 -15.71 -32.41 -13.96
CA ASP A 167 -16.52 -32.88 -15.08
C ASP A 167 -16.25 -32.10 -16.39
N ALA A 168 -16.04 -30.78 -16.30
CA ALA A 168 -16.01 -29.89 -17.46
C ALA A 168 -14.62 -29.59 -18.02
N VAL A 169 -13.55 -29.84 -17.24
CA VAL A 169 -12.18 -29.47 -17.59
C VAL A 169 -11.29 -30.71 -17.62
N ALA A 170 -10.47 -30.83 -18.67
CA ALA A 170 -9.50 -31.93 -18.79
C ALA A 170 -8.60 -31.99 -17.53
N PRO A 171 -8.36 -33.18 -16.95
CA PRO A 171 -7.61 -33.32 -15.71
C PRO A 171 -6.25 -32.62 -15.72
N GLU A 172 -5.53 -32.72 -16.84
CA GLU A 172 -4.20 -32.13 -17.02
C GLU A 172 -4.25 -30.60 -17.00
N ALA A 173 -5.31 -30.01 -17.55
CA ALA A 173 -5.50 -28.56 -17.59
C ALA A 173 -5.84 -28.02 -16.19
N LEU A 174 -6.69 -28.73 -15.44
CA LEU A 174 -7.02 -28.38 -14.06
C LEU A 174 -5.79 -28.53 -13.15
N ASP A 175 -5.04 -29.63 -13.26
CA ASP A 175 -3.82 -29.85 -12.49
C ASP A 175 -2.74 -28.82 -12.79
N ALA A 176 -2.56 -28.44 -14.06
CA ALA A 176 -1.64 -27.39 -14.44
C ALA A 176 -2.06 -26.01 -13.88
N ALA A 177 -3.37 -25.72 -13.83
CA ALA A 177 -3.87 -24.48 -13.27
C ALA A 177 -3.67 -24.41 -11.74
N ILE A 178 -3.94 -25.52 -11.03
CA ILE A 178 -3.70 -25.67 -9.60
C ILE A 178 -2.20 -25.56 -9.31
N ALA A 179 -1.38 -26.37 -9.96
CA ALA A 179 0.08 -26.37 -9.77
C ALA A 179 0.67 -24.99 -10.01
N ARG A 180 0.22 -24.27 -11.05
CA ARG A 180 0.66 -22.90 -11.31
C ARG A 180 0.28 -21.91 -10.19
N GLN A 181 -0.84 -22.12 -9.51
CA GLN A 181 -1.27 -21.27 -8.41
C GLN A 181 -0.53 -21.61 -7.10
N LEU A 182 -0.21 -22.88 -6.90
CA LEU A 182 0.54 -23.38 -5.74
C LEU A 182 2.06 -23.29 -5.90
N GLU A 183 2.55 -23.16 -7.13
CA GLU A 183 3.92 -22.75 -7.44
C GLU A 183 4.17 -21.46 -6.68
N ARG A 184 4.97 -21.55 -5.61
CA ARG A 184 5.50 -20.40 -4.87
C ARG A 184 6.40 -19.63 -5.82
N ARG A 185 5.81 -18.79 -6.68
CA ARG A 185 6.50 -17.78 -7.48
C ARG A 185 6.86 -16.62 -6.55
N GLY A 186 7.64 -16.99 -5.55
CA GLY A 186 8.30 -16.12 -4.61
C GLY A 186 9.79 -16.11 -4.96
N LEU A 187 10.43 -14.96 -4.98
CA LEU A 187 11.88 -14.92 -4.89
C LEU A 187 12.25 -15.34 -3.46
N GLU A 188 13.18 -16.27 -3.32
CA GLU A 188 13.79 -16.55 -2.02
C GLU A 188 14.43 -15.26 -1.51
N THR A 189 14.01 -14.84 -0.33
CA THR A 189 14.50 -13.64 0.34
C THR A 189 15.06 -13.99 1.70
N ALA A 190 16.13 -13.29 2.09
CA ALA A 190 16.70 -13.40 3.43
C ALA A 190 15.90 -12.60 4.48
N LEU A 191 14.87 -11.85 4.06
CA LEU A 191 13.92 -11.23 4.97
C LEU A 191 13.10 -12.28 5.68
N ASP A 192 12.95 -12.12 7.00
CA ASP A 192 11.99 -12.88 7.77
C ASP A 192 10.58 -12.65 7.17
N PRO A 193 9.88 -13.73 6.74
CA PRO A 193 8.52 -13.62 6.25
C PRO A 193 7.60 -12.86 7.23
N ASP A 194 7.80 -13.04 8.53
CA ASP A 194 6.95 -12.46 9.55
C ASP A 194 7.09 -10.91 9.58
N VAL A 195 8.26 -10.37 9.23
CA VAL A 195 8.48 -8.91 9.09
C VAL A 195 7.67 -8.32 7.93
N ILE A 196 7.54 -9.04 6.81
CA ILE A 196 6.70 -8.60 5.69
C ILE A 196 5.22 -8.65 6.10
N GLU A 197 4.87 -9.59 6.96
CA GLU A 197 3.51 -9.75 7.47
C GLU A 197 3.09 -8.68 8.48
N ASP A 198 4.04 -8.13 9.23
CA ASP A 198 3.83 -7.04 10.20
C ASP A 198 3.63 -5.66 9.55
N LEU A 199 3.89 -5.54 8.24
CA LEU A 199 3.68 -4.29 7.52
C LEU A 199 2.20 -3.90 7.54
N PRO A 200 1.89 -2.62 7.81
CA PRO A 200 0.51 -2.13 7.74
C PRO A 200 0.01 -2.04 6.30
N ASP A 201 -1.30 -2.19 6.09
CA ASP A 201 -1.97 -1.88 4.82
C ASP A 201 -2.26 -0.37 4.68
N ARG A 202 -1.25 0.46 4.96
CA ARG A 202 -1.36 1.92 4.98
C ARG A 202 -0.35 2.58 4.04
N PRO A 203 -0.57 3.86 3.68
CA PRO A 203 0.43 4.62 2.95
C PRO A 203 1.70 4.80 3.76
N GLY A 204 2.84 4.84 3.07
CA GLY A 204 4.11 5.09 3.74
C GLY A 204 5.33 4.85 2.87
N ILE A 205 6.47 4.86 3.55
CA ILE A 205 7.79 4.59 3.00
C ILE A 205 8.35 3.30 3.58
N TYR A 206 9.09 2.55 2.77
CA TYR A 206 9.85 1.39 3.20
C TYR A 206 11.28 1.47 2.68
N LEU A 207 12.20 0.89 3.43
CA LEU A 207 13.63 0.87 3.18
C LEU A 207 14.18 -0.55 3.34
N PHE A 208 14.63 -1.14 2.24
CA PHE A 208 15.41 -2.37 2.27
C PHE A 208 16.87 -2.05 2.60
N ARG A 209 17.47 -2.87 3.46
CA ARG A 209 18.89 -2.81 3.81
C ARG A 209 19.54 -4.18 3.70
N ASP A 210 20.84 -4.17 3.46
CA ASP A 210 21.64 -5.38 3.54
C ASP A 210 21.91 -5.81 4.98
N GLN A 211 22.65 -6.91 5.14
CA GLN A 211 23.02 -7.47 6.44
C GLN A 211 23.87 -6.51 7.30
N GLN A 212 24.58 -5.56 6.68
CA GLN A 212 25.42 -4.57 7.35
C GLN A 212 24.66 -3.26 7.66
N GLY A 213 23.39 -3.18 7.27
CA GLY A 213 22.54 -2.00 7.46
C GLY A 213 22.66 -0.95 6.35
N ALA A 214 23.39 -1.22 5.26
CA ALA A 214 23.53 -0.28 4.16
C ALA A 214 22.21 -0.15 3.37
N PRO A 215 21.81 1.06 2.94
CA PRO A 215 20.55 1.28 2.24
C PRO A 215 20.59 0.72 0.82
N LEU A 216 19.73 -0.27 0.56
CA LEU A 216 19.61 -0.91 -0.75
C LEU A 216 18.56 -0.22 -1.62
N TYR A 217 17.38 0.05 -1.04
CA TYR A 217 16.26 0.63 -1.78
C TYR A 217 15.27 1.33 -0.87
N VAL A 218 14.89 2.56 -1.23
CA VAL A 218 13.76 3.29 -0.65
C VAL A 218 12.60 3.23 -1.64
N GLY A 219 11.43 2.84 -1.16
CA GLY A 219 10.21 2.84 -1.94
C GLY A 219 9.04 3.45 -1.18
N ARG A 220 8.04 3.88 -1.95
CA ARG A 220 6.79 4.46 -1.45
C ARG A 220 5.60 3.62 -1.88
N ALA A 221 4.58 3.56 -1.03
CA ALA A 221 3.36 2.82 -1.30
C ALA A 221 2.13 3.53 -0.74
N SER A 222 0.97 3.34 -1.37
CA SER A 222 -0.34 3.59 -0.74
C SER A 222 -0.77 2.45 0.19
N GLN A 223 -0.20 1.25 -0.02
CA GLN A 223 -0.38 0.06 0.82
C GLN A 223 0.99 -0.61 0.97
N LEU A 224 1.67 -0.35 2.09
CA LEU A 224 3.04 -0.80 2.35
C LEU A 224 3.17 -2.32 2.19
N ARG A 225 2.34 -3.10 2.89
CA ARG A 225 2.38 -4.57 2.83
C ARG A 225 2.24 -5.10 1.41
N ALA A 226 1.20 -4.68 0.68
CA ALA A 226 0.96 -5.13 -0.69
C ALA A 226 2.12 -4.78 -1.63
N ARG A 227 2.72 -3.59 -1.46
CA ARG A 227 3.83 -3.13 -2.30
C ARG A 227 5.14 -3.88 -2.01
N VAL A 228 5.46 -4.10 -0.74
CA VAL A 228 6.65 -4.88 -0.34
C VAL A 228 6.48 -6.33 -0.78
N PHE A 229 5.31 -6.92 -0.56
CA PHE A 229 5.01 -8.29 -0.97
C PHE A 229 5.23 -8.50 -2.47
N ALA A 230 4.85 -7.53 -3.30
CA ALA A 230 5.00 -7.59 -4.75
C ALA A 230 6.47 -7.57 -5.24
N HIS A 231 7.43 -7.15 -4.43
CA HIS A 231 8.86 -7.30 -4.77
C HIS A 231 9.30 -8.76 -4.75
N PHE A 232 8.68 -9.58 -3.90
CA PHE A 232 9.08 -10.96 -3.71
C PHE A 232 8.09 -11.94 -4.31
N HIS A 233 6.84 -11.56 -4.56
CA HIS A 233 5.81 -12.47 -5.04
C HIS A 233 5.11 -11.93 -6.29
N GLY A 234 4.99 -12.76 -7.33
CA GLY A 234 4.31 -12.38 -8.55
C GLY A 234 4.65 -13.25 -9.75
N ASP A 235 3.99 -12.96 -10.88
CA ASP A 235 4.23 -13.69 -12.14
C ASP A 235 5.47 -13.21 -12.91
N LYS A 236 5.95 -11.99 -12.63
CA LYS A 236 7.10 -11.37 -13.30
C LYS A 236 7.89 -10.53 -12.31
N PHE A 237 9.20 -10.73 -12.30
CA PHE A 237 10.15 -9.96 -11.49
C PHE A 237 11.06 -9.14 -12.37
N THR A 238 11.35 -7.91 -11.96
CA THR A 238 12.39 -7.09 -12.60
C THR A 238 13.78 -7.54 -12.13
N GLN A 239 14.84 -7.13 -12.83
CA GLN A 239 16.21 -7.34 -12.35
C GLN A 239 16.43 -6.74 -10.95
N ARG A 240 15.81 -5.58 -10.67
CA ARG A 240 15.86 -4.95 -9.36
C ARG A 240 15.24 -5.85 -8.29
N ASP A 241 14.06 -6.41 -8.55
CA ASP A 241 13.36 -7.28 -7.59
C ASP A 241 14.22 -8.50 -7.25
N MET A 242 14.83 -9.12 -8.26
CA MET A 242 15.77 -10.23 -8.06
C MET A 242 17.01 -9.84 -7.25
N GLN A 243 17.54 -8.63 -7.43
CA GLN A 243 18.67 -8.12 -6.64
C GLN A 243 18.26 -7.84 -5.19
N LEU A 244 17.08 -7.24 -4.99
CA LEU A 244 16.54 -6.96 -3.66
C LEU A 244 16.26 -8.24 -2.88
N ALA A 245 15.66 -9.27 -3.50
CA ALA A 245 15.42 -10.55 -2.85
C ALA A 245 16.71 -11.17 -2.30
N ARG A 246 17.80 -11.11 -3.07
CA ARG A 246 19.09 -11.68 -2.67
C ARG A 246 19.83 -10.87 -1.60
N GLN A 247 19.66 -9.55 -1.58
CA GLN A 247 20.49 -8.65 -0.76
C GLN A 247 19.76 -8.13 0.48
N ALA A 248 18.43 -7.99 0.43
CA ALA A 248 17.65 -7.45 1.53
C ALA A 248 17.63 -8.43 2.71
N HIS A 249 18.14 -7.97 3.85
CA HIS A 249 18.15 -8.69 5.13
C HIS A 249 17.37 -7.94 6.21
N ARG A 250 17.18 -6.63 6.05
CA ARG A 250 16.37 -5.81 6.96
C ARG A 250 15.40 -4.93 6.17
N LEU A 251 14.22 -4.77 6.73
CA LEU A 251 13.16 -3.91 6.23
C LEU A 251 12.76 -2.94 7.32
N ASP A 252 12.91 -1.64 7.05
CA ASP A 252 12.37 -0.57 7.88
C ASP A 252 11.17 0.06 7.15
N TRP A 253 10.16 0.54 7.88
CA TRP A 253 9.07 1.32 7.29
C TRP A 253 8.62 2.49 8.18
N CYS A 254 7.99 3.47 7.54
CA CYS A 254 7.35 4.62 8.18
C CYS A 254 5.97 4.81 7.55
N GLU A 255 4.92 4.75 8.35
CA GLU A 255 3.58 5.14 7.92
C GLU A 255 3.50 6.64 7.65
N THR A 256 2.62 7.03 6.74
CA THR A 256 2.28 8.43 6.46
C THR A 256 0.77 8.56 6.31
N ALA A 257 0.21 9.71 6.65
CA ALA A 257 -1.21 10.02 6.47
C ALA A 257 -1.62 9.95 4.99
N GLY A 258 -0.78 10.46 4.08
CA GLY A 258 -1.09 10.45 2.65
C GLY A 258 0.12 10.49 1.72
N ASP A 259 -0.15 10.78 0.45
CA ASP A 259 0.83 10.76 -0.64
C ASP A 259 1.85 11.91 -0.54
N ILE A 260 1.46 13.06 0.02
CA ILE A 260 2.29 14.27 0.04
C ILE A 260 3.46 14.08 1.00
N GLY A 261 3.17 13.74 2.27
CA GLY A 261 4.18 13.44 3.28
C GLY A 261 5.09 12.30 2.82
N ALA A 262 4.53 11.24 2.24
CA ALA A 262 5.30 10.15 1.69
C ALA A 262 6.26 10.61 0.58
N ARG A 263 5.81 11.42 -0.38
CA ARG A 263 6.68 11.92 -1.47
C ARG A 263 7.78 12.85 -0.98
N LEU A 264 7.49 13.71 0.00
CA LEU A 264 8.48 14.60 0.60
C LEU A 264 9.55 13.78 1.36
N LEU A 265 9.12 12.80 2.15
CA LEU A 265 10.00 11.92 2.89
C LEU A 265 10.84 11.03 1.96
N GLU A 266 10.23 10.44 0.93
CA GLU A 266 10.92 9.66 -0.11
C GLU A 266 12.03 10.48 -0.77
N ALA A 267 11.70 11.69 -1.24
CA ALA A 267 12.65 12.56 -1.90
C ALA A 267 13.86 12.87 -0.98
N ARG A 268 13.59 13.16 0.29
CA ARG A 268 14.63 13.43 1.29
C ARG A 268 15.51 12.20 1.55
N LEU A 269 14.92 11.04 1.76
CA LEU A 269 15.65 9.78 1.97
C LEU A 269 16.50 9.38 0.77
N LEU A 270 15.98 9.54 -0.45
CA LEU A 270 16.75 9.25 -1.67
C LEU A 270 17.98 10.14 -1.82
N ARG A 271 17.87 11.43 -1.48
CA ARG A 271 19.02 12.35 -1.49
C ARG A 271 20.06 11.99 -0.44
N ARG A 272 19.60 11.62 0.76
CA ARG A 272 20.44 11.36 1.93
C ARG A 272 21.15 10.01 1.85
N LEU A 273 20.37 8.95 1.61
CA LEU A 273 20.84 7.57 1.68
C LEU A 273 21.46 7.09 0.37
N ARG A 274 21.09 7.70 -0.76
CA ARG A 274 21.51 7.31 -2.13
C ARG A 274 21.52 5.78 -2.34
N PRO A 275 20.38 5.10 -2.13
CA PRO A 275 20.35 3.64 -2.10
C PRO A 275 20.78 3.04 -3.43
N VAL A 276 21.47 1.91 -3.39
CA VAL A 276 22.14 1.28 -4.54
C VAL A 276 21.18 0.99 -5.70
N HIS A 277 19.95 0.56 -5.40
CA HIS A 277 18.98 0.09 -6.39
C HIS A 277 17.95 1.14 -6.79
N ASN A 278 17.95 2.31 -6.15
CA ASN A 278 17.19 3.44 -6.65
C ASN A 278 17.92 4.07 -7.83
N ALA A 279 17.17 4.58 -8.81
CA ALA A 279 17.79 5.45 -9.80
C ALA A 279 18.46 6.62 -9.08
N ALA A 280 19.68 6.97 -9.50
CA ALA A 280 20.38 8.10 -8.92
C ALA A 280 19.45 9.32 -8.96
N PRO A 281 19.11 9.92 -7.80
CA PRO A 281 18.23 11.07 -7.80
C PRO A 281 18.93 12.14 -8.65
N PRO A 282 18.22 12.76 -9.60
CA PRO A 282 18.79 13.84 -10.38
C PRO A 282 19.34 14.88 -9.41
N ASN A 283 20.55 15.41 -9.67
CA ASN A 283 21.22 16.38 -8.81
C ASN A 283 20.48 17.74 -8.86
N ARG A 284 19.30 17.79 -8.24
CA ARG A 284 18.37 18.93 -8.20
C ARG A 284 18.61 19.80 -6.98
N ARG A 285 19.88 19.96 -6.57
CA ARG A 285 20.28 20.87 -5.49
C ARG A 285 20.19 22.34 -5.91
N VAL A 286 19.99 22.60 -7.21
CA VAL A 286 19.93 23.94 -7.77
C VAL A 286 18.66 24.05 -8.60
N ALA A 287 17.85 25.05 -8.27
CA ALA A 287 16.74 25.49 -9.08
C ALA A 287 17.16 26.74 -9.87
N TYR A 288 16.55 26.94 -11.02
CA TYR A 288 16.76 28.11 -11.86
C TYR A 288 15.45 28.88 -12.02
N ALA A 289 15.53 30.20 -12.05
CA ALA A 289 14.39 31.07 -12.28
C ALA A 289 14.82 32.29 -13.09
N TRP A 290 13.87 32.88 -13.81
CA TRP A 290 14.09 34.14 -14.50
C TRP A 290 13.69 35.30 -13.60
N ARG A 291 14.55 36.31 -13.56
CA ARG A 291 14.30 37.61 -12.91
C ARG A 291 14.18 38.67 -14.00
N ILE A 292 13.30 39.64 -13.79
CA ILE A 292 13.19 40.81 -14.65
C ILE A 292 14.00 41.93 -13.97
N ASP A 293 15.11 42.34 -14.59
CA ASP A 293 16.02 43.36 -14.03
C ASP A 293 15.69 44.78 -14.54
N GLY A 294 14.81 44.88 -15.53
CA GLY A 294 14.40 46.15 -16.11
C GLY A 294 13.69 45.95 -17.45
N ALA A 295 13.75 46.97 -18.29
CA ALA A 295 13.30 46.90 -19.67
C ALA A 295 14.32 47.55 -20.60
N ASP A 296 14.49 46.99 -21.79
CA ASP A 296 15.38 47.53 -22.81
C ASP A 296 14.86 48.87 -23.35
N ALA A 297 15.65 49.53 -24.21
CA ALA A 297 15.28 50.81 -24.83
C ALA A 297 13.96 50.77 -25.65
N ARG A 298 13.40 49.57 -25.91
CA ARG A 298 12.13 49.36 -26.62
C ARG A 298 11.00 48.92 -25.66
N GLY A 299 11.22 48.96 -24.36
CA GLY A 299 10.26 48.59 -23.33
C GLY A 299 10.06 47.08 -23.14
N ARG A 300 10.95 46.23 -23.69
CA ARG A 300 10.88 44.77 -23.52
C ARG A 300 11.60 44.36 -22.23
N PRO A 301 11.05 43.43 -21.43
CA PRO A 301 11.68 43.04 -20.17
C PRO A 301 13.06 42.43 -20.40
N GLU A 302 14.05 42.94 -19.66
CA GLU A 302 15.38 42.35 -19.60
C GLU A 302 15.38 41.21 -18.59
N LEU A 303 15.72 40.01 -19.07
CA LEU A 303 15.58 38.77 -18.32
C LEU A 303 16.96 38.24 -17.96
N ALA A 304 17.18 38.03 -16.66
CA ALA A 304 18.37 37.39 -16.12
C ALA A 304 18.01 36.00 -15.58
N LEU A 305 18.76 34.98 -15.97
CA LEU A 305 18.63 33.65 -15.37
C LEU A 305 19.44 33.62 -14.07
N VAL A 306 18.78 33.32 -12.96
CA VAL A 306 19.41 33.19 -11.64
C VAL A 306 19.23 31.78 -11.10
N SER A 307 20.12 31.38 -10.20
CA SER A 307 20.05 30.10 -9.50
C SER A 307 19.67 30.24 -8.03
N SER A 308 19.10 29.18 -7.45
CA SER A 308 18.75 29.13 -6.02
C SER A 308 19.96 29.11 -5.08
N ARG A 309 21.18 29.05 -5.62
CA ARG A 309 22.43 29.22 -4.87
C ARG A 309 22.85 30.68 -4.75
N GLU A 310 22.48 31.49 -5.74
CA GLU A 310 22.81 32.92 -5.78
C GLU A 310 21.73 33.76 -5.12
N VAL A 311 20.47 33.33 -5.26
CA VAL A 311 19.29 34.03 -4.76
C VAL A 311 18.42 33.04 -3.97
N ASP A 312 18.06 33.39 -2.74
CA ASP A 312 17.05 32.64 -2.00
C ASP A 312 15.68 32.88 -2.64
N PHE A 313 15.17 31.90 -3.37
CA PHE A 313 13.88 32.01 -4.06
C PHE A 313 12.70 32.09 -3.09
N SER A 314 12.87 31.66 -1.84
CA SER A 314 11.85 31.78 -0.80
C SER A 314 11.74 33.21 -0.24
N ALA A 315 12.81 34.00 -0.34
CA ALA A 315 12.91 35.34 0.26
C ALA A 315 13.30 36.45 -0.75
N ALA A 316 13.17 36.18 -2.05
CA ALA A 316 13.61 37.11 -3.09
C ALA A 316 12.83 38.43 -3.04
N GLN A 317 13.56 39.55 -3.15
CA GLN A 317 13.01 40.92 -3.08
C GLN A 317 12.25 41.35 -4.35
N GLY A 318 12.13 40.48 -5.36
CA GLY A 318 11.45 40.74 -6.63
C GLY A 318 10.87 39.46 -7.26
N PRO A 319 10.01 39.59 -8.28
CA PRO A 319 9.36 38.44 -8.90
C PRO A 319 10.37 37.56 -9.61
N LEU A 320 10.32 36.27 -9.28
CA LEU A 320 11.06 35.21 -9.96
C LEU A 320 10.07 34.33 -10.72
N TYR A 321 10.45 33.86 -11.89
CA TYR A 321 9.60 33.04 -12.76
C TYR A 321 10.23 31.66 -12.98
N GLY A 322 9.58 30.61 -12.49
CA GLY A 322 10.06 29.23 -12.44
C GLY A 322 9.29 28.41 -11.39
N PRO A 323 9.95 27.54 -10.59
CA PRO A 323 11.36 27.14 -10.64
C PRO A 323 11.59 26.01 -11.68
N PHE A 324 12.76 26.02 -12.33
CA PHE A 324 13.17 25.01 -13.31
C PHE A 324 14.33 24.18 -12.76
N ASN A 325 14.34 22.88 -13.08
CA ASN A 325 15.34 21.96 -12.55
C ASN A 325 16.62 21.88 -13.43
N THR A 326 16.62 22.54 -14.60
CA THR A 326 17.79 22.67 -15.49
C THR A 326 17.72 23.99 -16.26
N VAL A 327 18.88 24.50 -16.68
CA VAL A 327 19.00 25.69 -17.56
C VAL A 327 18.20 25.49 -18.85
N GLY A 328 18.38 24.36 -19.54
CA GLY A 328 17.66 24.09 -20.79
C GLY A 328 16.14 24.12 -20.65
N LYS A 329 15.59 23.65 -19.52
CA LYS A 329 14.13 23.77 -19.26
C LYS A 329 13.72 25.23 -19.04
N ALA A 330 14.55 26.02 -18.36
CA ALA A 330 14.30 27.44 -18.15
C ALA A 330 14.32 28.22 -19.47
N GLU A 331 15.27 27.92 -20.36
CA GLU A 331 15.39 28.54 -21.68
C GLU A 331 14.23 28.16 -22.60
N MET A 332 13.85 26.87 -22.66
CA MET A 332 12.70 26.42 -23.44
C MET A 332 11.40 27.08 -22.99
N ALA A 333 11.19 27.20 -21.67
CA ALA A 333 10.03 27.88 -21.12
C ALA A 333 10.01 29.36 -21.56
N MET A 334 11.15 30.06 -21.49
CA MET A 334 11.21 31.46 -21.92
C MET A 334 11.07 31.67 -23.42
N ALA A 335 11.58 30.76 -24.24
CA ALA A 335 11.37 30.82 -25.69
C ALA A 335 9.87 30.71 -26.03
N SER A 336 9.13 29.88 -25.30
CA SER A 336 7.67 29.76 -25.43
C SER A 336 6.94 31.03 -24.96
N LEU A 337 7.44 31.67 -23.88
CA LEU A 337 6.82 32.86 -23.29
C LEU A 337 7.10 34.16 -24.04
N ARG A 338 8.19 34.27 -24.80
CA ARG A 338 8.47 35.44 -25.67
C ARG A 338 7.36 35.73 -26.69
N ASN A 339 6.55 34.71 -27.01
CA ASN A 339 5.41 34.79 -27.92
C ASN A 339 4.05 34.81 -27.20
N GLN A 340 4.01 34.84 -25.86
CA GLN A 340 2.79 34.77 -25.05
C GLN A 340 2.57 36.07 -24.24
N SER A 341 1.35 36.26 -23.75
CA SER A 341 0.96 37.45 -22.98
C SER A 341 1.58 37.45 -21.57
N ARG A 342 1.66 38.64 -20.95
CA ARG A 342 2.10 38.84 -19.55
C ARG A 342 1.40 37.90 -18.55
N ALA A 343 0.16 37.49 -18.85
CA ALA A 343 -0.61 36.54 -18.04
C ALA A 343 0.02 35.13 -17.99
N ALA A 344 0.65 34.68 -19.07
CA ALA A 344 1.33 33.39 -19.10
C ALA A 344 2.59 33.38 -18.21
N MET A 345 3.32 34.50 -18.16
CA MET A 345 4.46 34.65 -17.26
C MET A 345 4.05 34.65 -15.79
N GLU A 346 2.94 35.30 -15.45
CA GLU A 346 2.46 35.36 -14.06
C GLU A 346 2.13 33.96 -13.50
N SER A 347 1.71 33.02 -14.34
CA SER A 347 1.45 31.63 -13.95
C SER A 347 2.70 30.88 -13.46
N LEU A 348 3.90 31.36 -13.83
CA LEU A 348 5.18 30.79 -13.43
C LEU A 348 5.81 31.54 -12.27
N ARG A 349 5.13 32.54 -11.71
CA ARG A 349 5.70 33.32 -10.61
C ARG A 349 5.92 32.43 -9.39
N ILE A 350 7.15 32.46 -8.88
CA ILE A 350 7.51 31.79 -7.64
C ILE A 350 6.90 32.58 -6.48
N GLN A 351 6.16 31.88 -5.63
CA GLN A 351 5.61 32.45 -4.40
C GLN A 351 6.71 32.54 -3.34
N ALA A 352 6.91 33.75 -2.80
CA ALA A 352 7.75 33.93 -1.62
C ALA A 352 7.18 33.16 -0.42
N TRP A 353 8.04 32.75 0.51
CA TRP A 353 7.62 32.12 1.74
C TRP A 353 6.78 33.12 2.57
N PRO A 354 5.51 32.82 2.85
CA PRO A 354 4.58 33.81 3.41
C PRO A 354 4.59 33.87 4.95
N HIS A 355 5.56 33.21 5.61
CA HIS A 355 5.59 33.05 7.06
C HIS A 355 6.95 33.49 7.64
N ASP A 356 6.95 33.99 8.88
CA ASP A 356 8.16 34.47 9.57
C ASP A 356 9.12 33.35 10.01
N GLY A 357 8.69 32.09 9.89
CA GLY A 357 9.49 30.92 10.26
C GLY A 357 8.82 29.61 9.83
N PRO A 358 9.24 28.47 10.40
CA PRO A 358 8.66 27.17 10.11
C PRO A 358 7.18 27.09 10.49
N VAL A 359 6.39 26.39 9.67
CA VAL A 359 4.96 26.13 9.92
C VAL A 359 4.63 24.65 9.80
N GLY A 360 3.55 24.23 10.46
CA GLY A 360 2.97 22.91 10.26
C GLY A 360 2.03 22.94 9.08
N MET A 361 2.04 21.88 8.27
CA MET A 361 1.06 21.64 7.22
C MET A 361 0.44 20.27 7.46
N VAL A 362 -0.84 20.25 7.81
CA VAL A 362 -1.57 19.03 8.12
C VAL A 362 -1.99 18.35 6.82
N GLU A 363 -1.55 17.10 6.66
CA GLU A 363 -2.09 16.17 5.66
C GLU A 363 -3.03 15.19 6.38
N THR A 364 -4.26 15.07 5.86
CA THR A 364 -5.25 14.11 6.35
C THR A 364 -5.36 12.94 5.37
N GLY A 365 -5.32 11.72 5.88
CA GLY A 365 -5.42 10.52 5.05
C GLY A 365 -6.79 10.36 4.37
N ALA A 366 -6.85 9.54 3.32
CA ALA A 366 -8.04 9.39 2.46
C ALA A 366 -9.33 8.97 3.19
N GLN A 367 -9.20 8.34 4.37
CA GLN A 367 -10.34 7.93 5.22
C GLN A 367 -10.49 8.78 6.49
N GLY A 368 -9.73 9.86 6.64
CA GLY A 368 -9.75 10.70 7.86
C GLY A 368 -9.17 10.03 9.11
N THR A 369 -8.59 8.84 8.99
CA THR A 369 -8.13 8.00 10.11
C THR A 369 -6.79 8.42 10.70
N ARG A 370 -6.05 9.31 10.02
CA ARG A 370 -4.74 9.80 10.44
C ARG A 370 -4.51 11.21 9.92
N GLU A 371 -3.89 12.05 10.75
CA GLU A 371 -3.31 13.33 10.37
C GLU A 371 -1.80 13.31 10.65
N ASP A 372 -1.01 13.77 9.68
CA ASP A 372 0.41 14.05 9.90
C ASP A 372 0.63 15.56 9.80
N VAL A 373 1.42 16.12 10.73
CA VAL A 373 1.84 17.52 10.69
C VAL A 373 3.22 17.62 10.06
N LEU A 374 3.26 18.02 8.79
CA LEU A 374 4.50 18.21 8.03
C LEU A 374 5.12 19.56 8.40
N VAL A 375 6.34 19.55 8.90
CA VAL A 375 7.07 20.78 9.27
C VAL A 375 7.78 21.33 8.04
N ILE A 376 7.37 22.51 7.59
CA ILE A 376 7.89 23.16 6.38
C ILE A 376 8.50 24.52 6.73
N ASP A 377 9.67 24.81 6.20
CA ASP A 377 10.31 26.13 6.28
C ASP A 377 10.91 26.51 4.94
N ARG A 378 10.64 27.74 4.47
CA ARG A 378 11.20 28.26 3.21
C ARG A 378 11.02 27.29 2.02
N TRP A 379 9.83 26.68 1.95
CA TRP A 379 9.47 25.64 0.96
C TRP A 379 10.30 24.34 1.04
N ARG A 380 10.94 24.08 2.16
CA ARG A 380 11.70 22.85 2.43
C ARG A 380 10.98 21.98 3.45
N TYR A 381 11.03 20.67 3.25
CA TYR A 381 10.47 19.71 4.18
C TYR A 381 11.48 19.39 5.29
N LEU A 382 11.17 19.83 6.52
CA LEU A 382 12.02 19.63 7.70
C LEU A 382 11.73 18.32 8.45
N GLY A 383 10.57 17.71 8.24
CA GLY A 383 10.18 16.45 8.87
C GLY A 383 8.68 16.42 9.14
N ALA A 384 8.20 15.41 9.88
CA ALA A 384 6.84 15.36 10.38
C ALA A 384 6.83 15.21 11.91
N LEU A 385 5.89 15.89 12.59
CA LEU A 385 5.68 15.69 14.03
C LEU A 385 5.14 14.29 14.30
N GLY A 386 5.61 13.65 15.37
CA GLY A 386 5.21 12.28 15.74
C GLY A 386 5.83 11.17 14.88
N GLN A 387 6.71 11.52 13.93
CA GLN A 387 7.55 10.53 13.24
C GLN A 387 8.55 9.92 14.23
N ALA A 388 8.70 8.59 14.24
CA ALA A 388 9.59 7.91 15.19
C ALA A 388 11.03 8.45 15.10
N SER A 389 11.70 8.60 16.26
CA SER A 389 13.03 9.22 16.37
C SER A 389 14.08 8.55 15.48
N GLU A 390 13.98 7.24 15.26
CA GLU A 390 14.86 6.48 14.35
C GLU A 390 14.84 7.02 12.91
N TRP A 391 13.68 7.45 12.42
CA TRP A 391 13.56 8.09 11.10
C TRP A 391 14.12 9.51 11.12
N GLN A 392 13.97 10.24 12.22
CA GLN A 392 14.56 11.58 12.37
C GLN A 392 16.10 11.51 12.41
N GLU A 393 16.68 10.52 13.07
CA GLU A 393 18.12 10.27 13.11
C GLU A 393 18.68 9.89 11.72
N LEU A 394 17.95 9.08 10.95
CA LEU A 394 18.31 8.74 9.56
C LEU A 394 18.33 9.98 8.65
N LEU A 395 17.50 10.97 8.96
CA LEU A 395 17.46 12.23 8.23
C LEU A 395 18.63 13.14 8.64
N GLY A 396 18.94 13.23 9.94
CA GLY A 396 20.01 14.07 10.51
C GLY A 396 19.89 15.57 10.16
N ASP A 397 20.81 16.39 10.66
CA ASP A 397 20.81 17.86 10.44
C ASP A 397 21.41 18.28 9.08
N ALA A 398 22.03 17.36 8.35
CA ALA A 398 22.98 17.65 7.25
C ALA A 398 22.37 18.14 5.90
N GLU A 399 21.13 18.64 5.87
CA GLU A 399 20.53 19.25 4.65
C GLU A 399 20.75 20.78 4.54
N ASP A 400 21.63 21.35 5.36
CA ASP A 400 21.94 22.80 5.45
C ASP A 400 22.24 23.50 4.11
N ASP A 401 22.69 22.78 3.07
CA ASP A 401 23.07 23.38 1.79
C ASP A 401 21.90 23.67 0.83
N ILE A 402 20.71 23.10 1.05
CA ILE A 402 19.54 23.37 0.19
C ILE A 402 18.76 24.54 0.77
N VAL A 403 18.87 25.69 0.12
CA VAL A 403 18.15 26.93 0.50
C VAL A 403 16.71 26.92 0.00
N PHE A 404 16.45 26.34 -1.19
CA PHE A 404 15.11 26.22 -1.78
C PHE A 404 14.97 24.89 -2.54
N ASP A 405 13.94 24.11 -2.21
CA ASP A 405 13.65 22.83 -2.84
C ASP A 405 12.53 22.98 -3.88
N SER A 406 12.90 23.01 -5.16
CA SER A 406 11.96 23.17 -6.28
C SER A 406 10.90 22.05 -6.36
N ASP A 407 11.26 20.83 -5.99
CA ASP A 407 10.34 19.70 -6.08
C ASP A 407 9.35 19.74 -4.90
N ALA A 408 9.83 20.06 -3.69
CA ALA A 408 8.97 20.30 -2.53
C ALA A 408 8.06 21.52 -2.76
N TYR A 409 8.58 22.65 -3.26
CA TYR A 409 7.80 23.84 -3.61
C TYR A 409 6.62 23.49 -4.53
N LYS A 410 6.88 22.81 -5.64
CA LYS A 410 5.82 22.44 -6.61
C LYS A 410 4.78 21.49 -6.00
N LEU A 411 5.24 20.54 -5.19
CA LEU A 411 4.36 19.58 -4.53
C LEU A 411 3.46 20.28 -3.51
N ILE A 412 4.04 21.11 -2.64
CA ILE A 412 3.34 21.80 -1.55
C ILE A 412 2.39 22.85 -2.11
N THR A 413 2.82 23.71 -3.02
CA THR A 413 1.96 24.74 -3.62
C THR A 413 0.79 24.13 -4.38
N GLY A 414 1.03 23.06 -5.16
CA GLY A 414 -0.04 22.31 -5.83
C GLY A 414 -1.02 21.67 -4.84
N ALA A 415 -0.51 21.12 -3.72
CA ALA A 415 -1.35 20.52 -2.69
C ALA A 415 -2.19 21.56 -1.92
N LEU A 416 -1.62 22.72 -1.59
CA LEU A 416 -2.33 23.85 -0.96
C LEU A 416 -3.44 24.38 -1.88
N ALA A 417 -3.14 24.59 -3.17
CA ALA A 417 -4.13 25.04 -4.16
C ALA A 417 -5.28 24.04 -4.33
N ALA A 418 -5.01 22.74 -4.17
CA ALA A 418 -6.01 21.68 -4.21
C ALA A 418 -6.73 21.45 -2.87
N GLY A 419 -6.44 22.22 -1.82
CA GLY A 419 -7.04 22.06 -0.49
C GLY A 419 -6.64 20.79 0.25
N LYS A 420 -5.54 20.14 -0.14
CA LYS A 420 -5.05 18.88 0.45
C LYS A 420 -4.15 19.07 1.67
N LEU A 421 -3.70 20.30 1.92
CA LEU A 421 -2.91 20.67 3.08
C LEU A 421 -3.58 21.82 3.82
N ARG A 422 -3.60 21.75 5.14
CA ARG A 422 -4.06 22.83 6.02
C ARG A 422 -2.89 23.38 6.82
N VAL A 423 -2.61 24.67 6.67
CA VAL A 423 -1.54 25.34 7.43
C VAL A 423 -1.96 25.50 8.89
N VAL A 424 -1.06 25.17 9.82
CA VAL A 424 -1.23 25.31 11.26
C VAL A 424 0.03 25.92 11.89
N PRO A 425 -0.11 26.73 12.96
CA PRO A 425 1.04 27.17 13.74
C PRO A 425 1.71 25.96 14.39
N LEU A 426 3.04 25.97 14.46
CA LEU A 426 3.77 24.97 15.23
C LEU A 426 3.66 25.30 16.72
N PRO A 427 3.55 24.30 17.61
CA PRO A 427 3.64 24.54 19.04
C PRO A 427 4.99 25.18 19.38
N ALA A 428 4.98 26.19 20.25
CA ALA A 428 6.21 26.81 20.73
C ALA A 428 7.13 25.72 21.32
N PRO A 429 8.45 25.77 21.06
CA PRO A 429 9.37 24.79 21.64
C PRO A 429 9.18 24.79 23.16
N ALA A 430 8.97 23.60 23.73
CA ALA A 430 8.98 23.44 25.18
C ALA A 430 10.29 24.03 25.69
N ARG A 431 10.22 25.07 26.51
CA ARG A 431 11.41 25.60 27.18
C ARG A 431 12.01 24.44 27.99
N ALA A 432 13.24 24.06 27.63
CA ALA A 432 14.03 23.07 28.36
C ALA A 432 14.28 23.52 29.80
#